data_AF-A0A497D5J8-F1
#
_entry.id   AF-A0A497D5J8-F1
#
_cell.length_a   1.000
_cell.length_b   1.000
_cell.length_c   1.000
_cell.angle_alpha   90.00
_cell.angle_beta   90.00
_cell.angle_gamma   90.00
#
_symmetry.space_group_name_H-M   'P 1'
#
loop_
_entity.id
_entity.type
_entity.pdbx_description
1 polymer ?
#
loop_
_entity_poly.entity_id
_entity_poly.type
_entity_poly.pdbx_seq_one_letter_code
_entity_poly.pdbx_strand_id
1 'polypeptide(L)' 'MNYPKKVVIGDITVRDGYQHEEIFVPTEAKVWMLEESILAGFKHLEVTNFGNPKGMPQFKDADELFKRIRNSKRV' A
#
# COMPACT_ATOMS: atom_id res chain seq x y z
N MET A 1 16.03 16.06 -26.41
CA MET A 1 16.15 15.56 -25.02
C MET A 1 16.38 14.05 -25.08
N ASN A 2 17.26 13.51 -24.23
CA ASN A 2 17.60 12.08 -24.20
C ASN A 2 16.99 11.45 -22.94
N TYR A 3 15.84 10.79 -23.08
CA TYR A 3 15.10 10.22 -21.96
C TYR A 3 15.38 8.72 -21.79
N PRO A 4 15.22 8.18 -20.57
CA PRO A 4 15.28 6.74 -20.36
C PRO A 4 14.18 6.03 -21.16
N LYS A 5 14.52 4.88 -21.75
CA LYS A 5 13.57 4.04 -22.51
C LYS A 5 12.52 3.36 -21.62
N LYS A 6 12.77 3.28 -20.32
CA LYS A 6 11.90 2.66 -19.32
C LYS A 6 12.15 3.29 -17.96
N VAL A 7 11.08 3.48 -17.20
CA VAL A 7 11.14 3.86 -15.80
C VAL A 7 10.43 2.80 -14.96
N VAL A 8 10.83 2.67 -13.70
CA VAL A 8 10.13 1.86 -12.70
C VAL A 8 9.45 2.83 -11.76
N ILE A 9 8.15 2.66 -11.57
CA ILE A 9 7.37 3.45 -10.63
C ILE A 9 7.07 2.55 -9.43
N GLY A 10 7.44 3.03 -8.25
CA GLY A 10 7.05 2.46 -6.96
C GLY A 10 5.97 3.33 -6.33
N ASP A 11 4.85 2.72 -5.97
CA ASP A 11 3.82 3.39 -5.17
C ASP A 11 4.04 3.14 -3.68
N ILE A 12 3.98 4.21 -2.89
CA ILE A 12 4.13 4.18 -1.43
C ILE A 12 2.91 4.79 -0.73
N THR A 13 1.78 4.92 -1.43
CA THR A 13 0.60 5.63 -0.92
C THR A 13 0.05 4.95 0.34
N VAL A 14 -0.10 3.62 0.32
CA VAL A 14 -0.72 2.89 1.43
C VAL A 14 0.20 2.74 2.64
N ARG A 15 1.52 2.65 2.41
CA ARG A 15 2.50 2.72 3.51
C ARG A 15 2.76 4.16 3.90
N ASP A 16 3.61 4.85 3.16
CA ASP A 16 4.19 6.12 3.60
C ASP A 16 3.18 7.26 3.54
N GLY A 17 2.31 7.28 2.54
CA GLY A 17 1.23 8.26 2.47
C GLY A 17 0.34 8.19 3.71
N TYR A 18 -0.30 7.03 3.94
CA TYR A 18 -1.23 6.88 5.06
C TYR A 18 -0.58 6.98 6.44
N GLN A 19 0.73 6.74 6.57
CA GLN A 19 1.45 6.92 7.83
C GLN A 19 1.24 8.31 8.46
N HIS A 20 1.06 9.32 7.61
CA HIS A 20 0.96 10.72 8.00
C HIS A 20 -0.48 11.20 8.19
N GLU A 21 -1.46 10.33 7.97
CA GLU A 21 -2.87 10.67 8.18
C GLU A 21 -3.21 10.69 9.68
N GLU A 22 -3.97 11.71 10.10
CA GLU A 22 -4.36 11.87 11.50
C GLU A 22 -5.38 10.81 11.95
N ILE A 23 -6.11 10.24 11.00
CA ILE A 23 -7.16 9.26 11.23
C ILE A 23 -6.74 7.92 10.68
N PHE A 24 -7.02 6.85 11.44
CA PHE A 24 -6.80 5.50 10.98
C PHE A 24 -7.61 5.21 9.70
N VAL A 25 -6.91 5.07 8.58
CA VAL A 25 -7.52 4.58 7.32
C VAL A 25 -7.93 3.11 7.50
N PRO A 26 -9.22 2.75 7.33
CA PRO A 26 -9.70 1.39 7.53
C PRO A 26 -9.03 0.36 6.60
N THR A 27 -8.86 -0.87 7.08
CA THR A 27 -8.25 -1.98 6.32
C THR A 27 -8.92 -2.18 4.95
N GLU A 28 -10.25 -2.08 4.88
CA GLU A 28 -11.03 -2.18 3.64
C GLU A 28 -10.61 -1.15 2.59
N ALA A 29 -10.43 0.11 3.01
CA ALA A 29 -10.02 1.18 2.11
C ALA A 29 -8.58 0.99 1.62
N LYS A 30 -7.69 0.49 2.50
CA LYS A 30 -6.32 0.13 2.12
C LYS A 30 -6.29 -1.00 1.10
N VAL A 31 -7.09 -2.06 1.30
CA VAL A 31 -7.21 -3.16 0.34
C VAL A 31 -7.71 -2.66 -1.01
N TRP A 32 -8.78 -1.86 -1.01
CA TRP A 32 -9.31 -1.27 -2.23
C TRP A 32 -8.25 -0.47 -2.98
N MET A 33 -7.52 0.42 -2.29
CA MET A 33 -6.47 1.24 -2.91
C MET A 33 -5.37 0.40 -3.54
N LEU A 34 -4.93 -0.68 -2.88
CA LEU A 34 -3.91 -1.58 -3.41
C LEU A 34 -4.42 -2.35 -4.64
N GLU A 35 -5.64 -2.85 -4.59
CA GLU A 35 -6.26 -3.55 -5.73
C GLU A 35 -6.38 -2.63 -6.94
N GLU A 36 -6.89 -1.40 -6.76
CA GLU A 36 -6.98 -0.44 -7.85
C GLU A 36 -5.60 -0.06 -8.40
N SER A 37 -4.60 0.09 -7.53
CA SER A 37 -3.23 0.41 -7.95
C SER A 37 -2.62 -0.73 -8.77
N ILE A 38 -2.84 -1.98 -8.38
CA ILE A 38 -2.40 -3.15 -9.16
C ILE A 38 -3.12 -3.21 -10.50
N LEU A 39 -4.44 -3.00 -10.54
CA LEU A 39 -5.22 -2.97 -11.77
C LEU A 39 -4.84 -1.81 -12.69
N ALA A 40 -4.39 -0.68 -12.14
CA ALA A 40 -3.83 0.46 -12.88
C ALA A 40 -2.44 0.16 -13.48
N GLY A 41 -1.83 -0.98 -13.15
CA GLY A 41 -0.58 -1.46 -13.75
C GLY A 41 0.67 -1.17 -12.92
N PHE A 42 0.54 -0.74 -11.66
CA PHE A 42 1.68 -0.63 -10.76
C PHE A 42 2.25 -2.02 -10.46
N LYS A 43 3.58 -2.13 -10.52
CA LYS A 43 4.30 -3.41 -10.31
C LYS A 43 5.11 -3.45 -9.02
N HIS A 44 5.32 -2.30 -8.39
CA HIS A 44 6.04 -2.17 -7.14
C HIS A 44 5.18 -1.31 -6.22
N LEU A 45 4.67 -1.92 -5.15
CA LEU A 45 3.83 -1.26 -4.16
C LEU A 45 4.37 -1.57 -2.77
N GLU A 46 4.46 -0.54 -1.93
CA GLU A 46 4.74 -0.70 -0.52
C GLU A 46 3.42 -0.75 0.27
N VAL A 47 3.10 -1.94 0.78
CA VAL A 47 1.75 -2.28 1.28
C VAL A 47 1.52 -1.85 2.73
N THR A 48 2.52 -2.00 3.61
CA THR A 48 2.40 -1.71 5.04
C THR A 48 3.77 -1.66 5.72
N ASN A 49 3.81 -1.42 7.02
CA ASN A 49 4.99 -1.51 7.88
C ASN A 49 4.73 -2.45 9.07
N PHE A 50 5.68 -3.33 9.40
CA PHE A 50 5.60 -4.29 10.51
C PHE A 50 6.30 -3.80 11.80
N GLY A 51 6.61 -2.52 11.90
CA GLY A 51 7.13 -1.91 13.12
C GLY A 51 6.08 -1.86 14.24
N ASN A 52 6.49 -1.38 15.43
CA ASN A 52 5.63 -1.39 16.61
C ASN A 52 4.37 -0.53 16.41
N PRO A 53 3.15 -1.11 16.46
CA PRO A 53 1.91 -0.36 16.24
C PRO A 53 1.66 0.76 17.25
N LYS A 54 2.28 0.73 18.43
CA LYS A 54 2.20 1.83 19.40
C LYS A 54 2.84 3.12 18.87
N GLY A 55 3.92 2.99 18.09
CA GLY A 55 4.59 4.12 17.44
C GLY A 55 4.08 4.41 16.04
N MET A 56 3.35 3.46 15.44
CA MET A 56 2.81 3.57 14.09
C MET A 56 1.37 3.02 14.05
N PRO A 57 0.41 3.76 14.63
CA PRO A 57 -0.97 3.29 14.80
C PRO A 57 -1.66 2.98 13.47
N GLN A 58 -1.20 3.61 12.39
CA GLN A 58 -1.70 3.39 11.05
C GLN A 58 -1.52 1.96 10.55
N PHE A 59 -0.52 1.21 11.03
CA PHE A 59 -0.20 -0.14 10.56
C PHE A 59 -0.54 -1.23 11.58
N LYS A 60 -1.42 -0.94 12.53
CA LYS A 60 -1.91 -1.94 13.50
C LYS A 60 -2.59 -3.16 12.87
N ASP A 61 -2.98 -3.05 11.59
CA ASP A 61 -3.64 -4.04 10.76
C ASP A 61 -2.71 -4.68 9.72
N ALA A 62 -1.38 -4.52 9.84
CA ALA A 62 -0.39 -4.95 8.84
C ALA A 62 -0.55 -6.41 8.38
N ASP A 63 -0.65 -7.35 9.33
CA ASP A 63 -0.83 -8.78 9.03
C ASP A 63 -2.14 -9.06 8.28
N GLU A 64 -3.22 -8.40 8.67
CA GLU A 64 -4.52 -8.58 8.03
C GLU A 64 -4.49 -8.04 6.60
N LEU A 65 -3.99 -6.81 6.41
CA LEU A 65 -3.88 -6.17 5.11
C LEU A 65 -3.05 -7.03 4.14
N PHE A 66 -1.88 -7.51 4.58
CA PHE A 66 -1.02 -8.35 3.75
C PHE A 66 -1.69 -9.67 3.35
N LYS A 67 -2.36 -10.34 4.29
CA LYS A 67 -3.09 -11.59 4.00
C LYS A 67 -4.22 -11.35 3.03
N ARG A 68 -4.93 -10.22 3.13
CA ARG A 68 -6.07 -9.90 2.28
C ARG A 68 -5.63 -9.56 0.86
N ILE A 69 -4.63 -8.72 0.68
CA ILE A 69 -4.14 -8.41 -0.67
C ILE A 69 -3.52 -9.64 -1.33
N ARG A 70 -2.79 -10.48 -0.58
CA ARG A 70 -2.19 -11.71 -1.10
C ARG A 70 -3.20 -12.75 -1.57
N ASN A 71 -4.39 -12.74 -0.98
CA ASN A 71 -5.50 -13.65 -1.28
C ASN A 71 -6.65 -12.95 -2.03
N SER A 72 -6.42 -11.74 -2.54
CA SER A 72 -7.45 -11.05 -3.32
C SER A 72 -7.83 -11.90 -4.53
N LYS A 73 -9.13 -11.90 -4.85
CA LYS A 73 -9.65 -12.55 -6.06
C LYS A 73 -9.72 -11.58 -7.23
N ARG A 74 -9.46 -10.29 -6.99
CA ARG A 74 -9.51 -9.23 -8.02
C ARG A 74 -8.18 -9.06 -8.75
N VAL A 75 -7.07 -9.37 -8.09
CA VAL A 75 -5.69 -9.12 -8.54
C VAL A 75 -4.77 -10.29 -8.25
#